data_AF-A0A936DDJ7-F1
#
_entry.id   AF-A0A936DDJ7-F1
#
_cell.length_a   1.000
_cell.length_b   1.000
_cell.length_c   1.000
_cell.angle_alpha   90.00
_cell.angle_beta   90.00
_cell.angle_gamma   90.00
#
_symmetry.space_group_name_H-M   'P 1'
#
loop_
_entity.id
_entity.type
_entity.pdbx_description
1 polymer ?
#
loop_
_entity_poly.entity_id
_entity_poly.type
_entity_poly.pdbx_seq_one_letter_code
_entity_poly.pdbx_strand_id
1 'polypeptide(L)'
;MRRKDLEAIRQLVSRRRALQGMGAVLGATTLGCGDDAVGGDGTSSGSSGTSDGSTTGTSSSGAGSSSGADGSTSLDPASSSGADSSGGSDSTGEPVDACEGDGGLTPEELLADVDNIVLVIMENRSFDHYFGSTTFLEDWQVEGLTGTESNLDLSGTAIEVFAMDNLEVADPPHDWDPVHASWNDGANDGFVVQHELDHPTTHTEVMGYYVRSQLPILYALAENYTLCDHWHCAVLGPTWPNRFYLHGGSSGGTTSNFPAPTLTNIWDVLSDANISHANYYSDIPWVWGAYANPFVNYTSQIDEFFAAAEAGSLPRFSVIDPNFGLLGGGEGQNDDHPDANVTMGQVFLASIYQALAQSPQWNRCLLIITYDEHGGFYDHVAPPAAVDDEFEFQRMGFRVPSVVIGPHVRRGCVNSNTLEHCSVFATVNTRFGLAPINNRVAQTADLSSCINPSFVGNPQPPVALPQLQARLPELLAVKGPKQSHPEMRQMIAQGKIPVPAHRRHPDASRDIALELISHAQRLGVLKLVD
;
A
#
# COMPACT_ATOMS: atom_id res chain seq x y z
N MET A 1 -12.37 1.81 -36.25
CA MET A 1 -12.20 3.28 -36.36
C MET A 1 -10.99 3.57 -37.24
N ARG A 2 -11.03 4.54 -38.17
CA ARG A 2 -9.91 4.74 -39.12
C ARG A 2 -8.77 5.49 -38.42
N ARG A 3 -7.51 5.20 -38.76
CA ARG A 3 -6.29 5.79 -38.16
C ARG A 3 -6.31 7.33 -38.06
N LYS A 4 -7.02 8.00 -38.97
CA LYS A 4 -7.20 9.46 -38.99
C LYS A 4 -8.12 9.98 -37.88
N ASP A 5 -9.05 9.16 -37.40
CA ASP A 5 -10.00 9.53 -36.34
C ASP A 5 -9.29 9.54 -34.97
N LEU A 6 -8.36 8.60 -34.74
CA LEU A 6 -7.49 8.57 -33.55
C LEU A 6 -6.52 9.75 -33.47
N GLU A 7 -6.01 10.20 -34.62
CA GLU A 7 -5.09 11.34 -34.70
C GLU A 7 -5.81 12.67 -34.47
N ALA A 8 -7.08 12.78 -34.91
CA ALA A 8 -7.94 13.92 -34.62
C ALA A 8 -8.32 14.00 -33.12
N ILE A 9 -8.55 12.86 -32.47
CA ILE A 9 -8.84 12.79 -31.02
C ILE A 9 -7.60 13.20 -30.21
N ARG A 10 -6.41 12.72 -30.57
CA ARG A 10 -5.14 13.14 -29.94
C ARG A 10 -4.88 14.65 -30.05
N GLN A 11 -5.23 15.28 -31.17
CA GLN A 11 -5.11 16.73 -31.34
C GLN A 11 -6.17 17.51 -30.55
N LEU A 12 -7.36 16.95 -30.34
CA LEU A 12 -8.42 17.57 -29.52
C LEU A 12 -8.06 17.58 -28.03
N VAL A 13 -7.46 16.50 -27.51
CA VAL A 13 -6.96 16.41 -26.12
C VAL A 13 -5.81 17.39 -25.89
N SER A 14 -4.88 17.51 -26.86
CA SER A 14 -3.78 18.49 -26.80
C SER A 14 -4.27 19.95 -26.78
N ARG A 15 -5.34 20.28 -27.53
CA ARG A 15 -5.92 21.64 -27.53
C ARG A 15 -6.66 21.98 -26.24
N ARG A 16 -7.25 21.01 -25.53
CA ARG A 16 -7.84 21.23 -24.20
C ARG A 16 -6.77 21.62 -23.17
N ARG A 17 -5.60 20.97 -23.19
CA ARG A 17 -4.44 21.33 -22.35
C ARG A 17 -3.95 22.77 -22.60
N ALA A 18 -3.92 23.22 -23.86
CA ALA A 18 -3.51 24.59 -24.19
C ALA A 18 -4.52 25.67 -23.73
N LEU A 19 -5.83 25.35 -23.71
CA LEU A 19 -6.86 26.29 -23.29
C LEU A 19 -7.04 26.34 -21.76
N GLN A 20 -6.80 25.24 -21.04
CA GLN A 20 -6.81 25.22 -19.57
C GLN A 20 -5.54 25.88 -18.98
N GLY A 21 -4.38 25.76 -19.65
CA GLY A 21 -3.16 26.48 -19.26
C GLY A 21 -3.22 28.00 -19.45
N MET A 22 -4.11 28.52 -20.31
CA MET A 22 -4.33 29.96 -20.49
C MET A 22 -5.38 30.56 -19.53
N GLY A 23 -6.20 29.72 -18.89
CA GLY A 23 -7.20 30.16 -17.90
C GLY A 23 -6.61 30.54 -16.53
N ALA A 24 -5.38 30.09 -16.23
CA ALA A 24 -4.71 30.34 -14.96
C ALA A 24 -3.86 31.64 -14.92
N VAL A 25 -3.83 32.43 -15.99
CA VAL A 25 -2.98 33.65 -16.08
C VAL A 25 -3.79 34.96 -16.21
N LEU A 26 -5.12 34.92 -16.17
CA LEU A 26 -5.96 36.14 -16.24
C LEU A 26 -6.95 36.20 -15.07
N GLY A 27 -6.45 36.61 -13.90
CA GLY A 27 -7.27 36.73 -12.70
C GLY A 27 -6.72 37.72 -11.68
N ALA A 28 -6.32 38.94 -12.09
CA ALA A 28 -6.22 40.09 -11.18
C ALA A 28 -6.02 41.41 -11.96
N THR A 29 -7.11 42.08 -12.30
CA THR A 29 -7.09 43.54 -12.56
C THR A 29 -8.37 44.17 -12.04
N THR A 30 -8.30 44.73 -10.82
CA THR A 30 -9.21 45.79 -10.37
C THR A 30 -8.75 47.12 -10.97
N LEU A 31 -9.66 47.77 -11.71
CA LEU A 31 -9.54 49.13 -12.23
C LEU A 31 -9.29 50.15 -11.10
N GLY A 32 -8.28 50.99 -11.29
CA GLY A 32 -8.06 52.21 -10.51
C GLY A 32 -7.23 53.21 -11.32
N CYS A 33 -7.81 54.37 -11.61
CA CYS A 33 -7.26 55.47 -12.40
C CYS A 33 -5.96 56.07 -11.82
N GLY A 34 -5.10 56.62 -12.69
CA GLY A 34 -4.06 57.58 -12.30
C GLY A 34 -2.95 57.74 -13.34
N ASP A 35 -2.72 58.98 -13.74
CA ASP A 35 -1.91 59.45 -14.86
C ASP A 35 -0.37 59.29 -14.73
N ASP A 36 0.26 59.38 -15.92
CA ASP A 36 1.58 59.97 -16.23
C ASP A 36 2.92 59.35 -15.76
N ALA A 37 3.60 58.79 -16.78
CA ALA A 37 4.90 59.20 -17.33
C ALA A 37 6.25 58.83 -16.64
N VAL A 38 7.19 58.46 -17.55
CA VAL A 38 8.68 58.40 -17.42
C VAL A 38 9.19 57.21 -16.59
N GLY A 39 10.05 56.29 -17.05
CA GLY A 39 11.16 56.34 -18.00
C GLY A 39 12.46 56.08 -17.22
N GLY A 40 13.23 55.04 -17.58
CA GLY A 40 14.65 54.94 -17.22
C GLY A 40 15.11 53.68 -16.47
N ASP A 41 16.12 53.04 -17.08
CA ASP A 41 16.89 51.88 -16.63
C ASP A 41 17.45 51.95 -15.20
N GLY A 42 17.65 50.78 -14.60
CA GLY A 42 18.40 50.62 -13.36
C GLY A 42 19.01 49.22 -13.22
N THR A 43 20.31 49.12 -13.50
CA THR A 43 21.19 48.00 -13.14
C THR A 43 21.57 48.00 -11.66
N SER A 44 21.83 46.79 -11.16
CA SER A 44 22.81 46.40 -10.13
C SER A 44 22.61 46.76 -8.65
N SER A 45 22.61 45.66 -7.87
CA SER A 45 23.38 45.39 -6.64
C SER A 45 23.06 46.12 -5.34
N GLY A 46 22.95 45.32 -4.27
CA GLY A 46 23.61 45.63 -3.01
C GLY A 46 22.77 45.57 -1.74
N SER A 47 22.89 44.45 -1.02
CA SER A 47 23.27 44.39 0.41
C SER A 47 22.36 44.99 1.51
N SER A 48 21.94 44.07 2.40
CA SER A 48 22.04 44.10 3.88
C SER A 48 21.31 45.15 4.73
N GLY A 49 20.70 44.64 5.82
CA GLY A 49 20.43 45.36 7.07
C GLY A 49 19.00 45.13 7.57
N THR A 50 18.75 44.09 8.38
CA THR A 50 18.59 44.16 9.85
C THR A 50 17.76 45.34 10.37
N SER A 51 16.63 45.06 11.00
CA SER A 51 16.37 45.29 12.45
C SER A 51 14.88 45.55 12.74
N ASP A 52 14.38 44.74 13.68
CA ASP A 52 13.58 45.08 14.87
C ASP A 52 12.33 45.98 14.84
N GLY A 53 11.36 45.53 15.63
CA GLY A 53 10.40 46.37 16.35
C GLY A 53 8.95 46.11 15.92
N SER A 54 8.22 45.17 16.52
CA SER A 54 7.52 45.33 17.81
C SER A 54 6.62 46.57 17.87
N THR A 55 5.30 46.38 17.95
CA THR A 55 4.48 46.68 19.14
C THR A 55 2.98 46.85 18.83
N THR A 56 2.16 46.25 19.71
CA THR A 56 0.88 46.75 20.30
C THR A 56 -0.34 46.90 19.37
N GLY A 57 -1.47 46.25 19.66
CA GLY A 57 -2.47 46.64 20.69
C GLY A 57 -3.57 47.46 19.98
N THR A 58 -4.89 47.31 20.15
CA THR A 58 -5.72 47.05 21.33
C THR A 58 -7.19 46.97 20.87
N SER A 59 -7.89 45.93 21.34
CA SER A 59 -9.25 45.92 21.94
C SER A 59 -10.40 46.89 21.56
N SER A 60 -11.60 46.32 21.38
CA SER A 60 -12.92 46.68 21.98
C SER A 60 -14.03 45.89 21.24
N SER A 61 -14.68 44.88 21.84
CA SER A 61 -15.83 44.88 22.79
C SER A 61 -17.17 45.35 22.20
N GLY A 62 -18.16 44.45 22.21
CA GLY A 62 -19.58 44.79 21.98
C GLY A 62 -20.49 43.56 21.98
N ALA A 63 -21.10 43.27 23.13
CA ALA A 63 -22.05 42.19 23.38
C ALA A 63 -23.50 42.57 23.01
N GLY A 64 -24.38 41.57 22.87
CA GLY A 64 -25.83 41.75 22.87
C GLY A 64 -26.59 40.44 22.63
N SER A 65 -27.39 40.04 23.62
CA SER A 65 -27.94 38.71 23.85
C SER A 65 -29.47 38.66 23.78
N SER A 66 -30.01 37.45 24.00
CA SER A 66 -31.31 37.07 24.63
C SER A 66 -32.48 36.75 23.69
N SER A 67 -33.44 35.85 23.99
CA SER A 67 -33.58 34.68 24.89
C SER A 67 -35.05 34.19 24.87
N GLY A 68 -35.27 32.90 25.17
CA GLY A 68 -36.36 32.40 26.05
C GLY A 68 -37.52 31.63 25.38
N ALA A 69 -38.27 30.74 26.06
CA ALA A 69 -38.17 29.94 27.30
C ALA A 69 -39.51 29.16 27.51
N ASP A 70 -39.53 28.28 28.54
CA ASP A 70 -40.65 27.66 29.32
C ASP A 70 -41.15 26.23 28.93
N GLY A 71 -41.42 25.26 29.82
CA GLY A 71 -41.26 25.12 31.29
C GLY A 71 -42.14 23.99 31.94
N SER A 72 -41.59 23.28 32.96
CA SER A 72 -42.23 22.61 34.16
C SER A 72 -43.14 21.34 33.98
N THR A 73 -43.38 20.35 34.88
CA THR A 73 -43.24 20.14 36.36
C THR A 73 -43.35 18.63 36.78
N SER A 74 -43.05 18.36 38.08
CA SER A 74 -42.87 17.16 38.94
C SER A 74 -44.03 16.17 39.24
N LEU A 75 -43.72 14.96 39.79
CA LEU A 75 -44.18 14.39 41.10
C LEU A 75 -43.75 12.90 41.36
N ASP A 76 -43.27 12.60 42.59
CA ASP A 76 -42.98 11.27 43.20
C ASP A 76 -44.18 10.68 43.98
N PRO A 77 -44.19 9.37 44.34
CA PRO A 77 -43.93 9.00 45.76
C PRO A 77 -43.16 7.68 46.05
N ALA A 78 -42.57 7.64 47.26
CA ALA A 78 -42.03 6.58 48.14
C ALA A 78 -42.68 5.16 48.10
N SER A 79 -42.14 4.02 48.59
CA SER A 79 -40.92 3.56 49.31
C SER A 79 -41.00 2.02 49.46
N SER A 80 -39.89 1.26 49.41
CA SER A 80 -39.58 0.18 50.38
C SER A 80 -38.19 -0.46 50.16
N SER A 81 -37.52 -0.68 51.28
CA SER A 81 -36.17 -1.21 51.53
C SER A 81 -35.86 -2.61 50.98
N GLY A 82 -34.60 -2.80 50.57
CA GLY A 82 -33.95 -4.11 50.47
C GLY A 82 -32.50 -3.94 50.00
N ALA A 83 -31.56 -4.00 50.92
CA ALA A 83 -30.13 -3.97 50.61
C ALA A 83 -29.71 -5.27 49.95
N ASP A 84 -28.97 -5.19 48.84
CA ASP A 84 -27.87 -6.12 48.58
C ASP A 84 -26.88 -5.55 47.56
N SER A 85 -25.63 -5.88 47.79
CA SER A 85 -24.40 -5.43 47.17
C SER A 85 -24.20 -5.90 45.72
N SER A 86 -23.83 -4.99 44.81
CA SER A 86 -22.88 -5.27 43.72
C SER A 86 -22.59 -3.99 42.93
N GLY A 87 -21.32 -3.77 42.60
CA GLY A 87 -20.84 -2.61 41.87
C GLY A 87 -21.43 -2.46 40.47
N GLY A 88 -21.64 -1.20 40.10
CA GLY A 88 -21.92 -0.76 38.74
C GLY A 88 -21.55 0.71 38.68
N SER A 89 -20.35 1.02 38.19
CA SER A 89 -20.12 2.33 37.61
C SER A 89 -20.71 2.28 36.22
N ASP A 90 -21.81 3.00 36.09
CA ASP A 90 -22.44 3.37 34.83
C ASP A 90 -21.40 4.12 33.99
N SER A 91 -20.76 3.42 33.06
CA SER A 91 -20.08 4.04 31.93
C SER A 91 -21.04 3.95 30.77
N THR A 92 -21.66 5.07 30.41
CA THR A 92 -22.18 5.30 29.07
C THR A 92 -21.02 5.09 28.10
N GLY A 93 -20.90 3.87 27.61
CA GLY A 93 -19.86 3.44 26.69
C GLY A 93 -20.10 4.07 25.33
N GLU A 94 -19.57 5.28 25.16
CA GLU A 94 -19.07 5.68 23.84
C GLU A 94 -18.02 4.63 23.42
N PRO A 95 -18.04 4.13 22.17
CA PRO A 95 -16.95 3.30 21.69
C PRO A 95 -15.68 4.16 21.75
N VAL A 96 -14.76 3.82 22.65
CA VAL A 96 -13.40 4.32 22.52
C VAL A 96 -12.90 3.68 21.24
N ASP A 97 -12.65 4.49 20.21
CA ASP A 97 -12.09 4.02 18.96
C ASP A 97 -10.84 3.18 19.29
N ALA A 98 -10.89 1.87 19.00
CA ALA A 98 -9.87 0.91 19.44
C ALA A 98 -8.47 1.21 18.85
N CYS A 99 -8.42 2.14 17.91
CA CYS A 99 -7.24 2.56 17.18
C CYS A 99 -6.54 3.79 17.75
N GLU A 100 -7.17 4.55 18.65
CA GLU A 100 -6.57 5.79 19.16
C GLU A 100 -5.78 5.61 20.47
N GLY A 101 -4.69 6.37 20.58
CA GLY A 101 -3.84 6.48 21.78
C GLY A 101 -2.55 5.67 21.72
N ASP A 102 -1.41 6.37 21.87
CA ASP A 102 -0.06 5.81 22.03
C ASP A 102 0.21 5.36 23.49
N GLY A 103 -0.73 5.58 24.40
CA GLY A 103 -0.56 5.31 25.83
C GLY A 103 0.53 6.17 26.49
N GLY A 104 0.95 7.25 25.84
CA GLY A 104 2.09 8.09 26.22
C GLY A 104 3.46 7.51 25.88
N LEU A 105 3.52 6.42 25.10
CA LEU A 105 4.77 5.80 24.66
C LEU A 105 5.29 6.45 23.36
N THR A 106 6.62 6.54 23.23
CA THR A 106 7.23 6.96 21.96
C THR A 106 7.14 5.85 20.90
N PRO A 107 7.31 6.17 19.60
CA PRO A 107 7.41 5.15 18.55
C PRO A 107 8.47 4.07 18.83
N GLU A 108 9.63 4.46 19.39
CA GLU A 108 10.69 3.53 19.77
C GLU A 108 10.26 2.59 20.90
N GLU A 109 9.52 3.11 21.89
CA GLU A 109 8.99 2.31 23.00
C GLU A 109 7.89 1.36 22.53
N LEU A 110 7.02 1.79 21.60
CA LEU A 110 6.00 0.93 21.00
C LEU A 110 6.62 -0.22 20.21
N LEU A 111 7.69 0.04 19.47
CA LEU A 111 8.34 -0.99 18.64
C LEU A 111 9.37 -1.82 19.42
N ALA A 112 9.67 -1.50 20.68
CA ALA A 112 10.81 -2.05 21.43
C ALA A 112 10.90 -3.59 21.46
N ASP A 113 9.77 -4.29 21.46
CA ASP A 113 9.70 -5.76 21.54
C ASP A 113 9.75 -6.47 20.17
N VAL A 114 9.78 -5.74 19.06
CA VAL A 114 9.84 -6.30 17.71
C VAL A 114 11.29 -6.64 17.33
N ASP A 115 11.71 -7.90 17.37
CA ASP A 115 13.06 -8.27 16.91
C ASP A 115 13.12 -8.56 15.41
N ASN A 116 12.01 -9.05 14.84
CA ASN A 116 11.95 -9.59 13.48
C ASN A 116 10.85 -8.89 12.67
N ILE A 117 11.24 -8.01 11.74
CA ILE A 117 10.32 -7.41 10.77
C ILE A 117 10.34 -8.26 9.51
N VAL A 118 9.18 -8.79 9.09
CA VAL A 118 9.01 -9.59 7.88
C VAL A 118 8.07 -8.84 6.96
N LEU A 119 8.54 -8.52 5.76
CA LEU A 119 7.79 -7.83 4.73
C LEU A 119 7.46 -8.78 3.58
N VAL A 120 6.19 -8.85 3.21
CA VAL A 120 5.72 -9.51 1.98
C VAL A 120 5.22 -8.43 1.04
N ILE A 121 5.78 -8.38 -0.17
CA ILE A 121 5.40 -7.41 -1.20
C ILE A 121 4.70 -8.17 -2.33
N MET A 122 3.39 -8.02 -2.38
CA MET A 122 2.52 -8.57 -3.43
C MET A 122 2.44 -7.60 -4.62
N GLU A 123 1.75 -8.01 -5.67
CA GLU A 123 1.59 -7.36 -6.97
C GLU A 123 0.09 -7.33 -7.37
N ASN A 124 -0.24 -6.62 -8.44
CA ASN A 124 -0.58 -5.20 -8.35
C ASN A 124 -2.08 -4.98 -8.08
N ARG A 125 -2.41 -4.32 -6.96
CA ARG A 125 -3.80 -4.19 -6.48
C ARG A 125 -4.04 -2.87 -5.76
N SER A 126 -5.14 -2.19 -6.10
CA SER A 126 -5.59 -1.03 -5.34
C SER A 126 -6.29 -1.44 -4.05
N PHE A 127 -6.35 -0.53 -3.07
CA PHE A 127 -7.08 -0.77 -1.83
C PHE A 127 -8.56 -1.05 -2.10
N ASP A 128 -9.21 -0.22 -2.92
CA ASP A 128 -10.64 -0.39 -3.22
C ASP A 128 -10.96 -1.70 -3.95
N HIS A 129 -10.03 -2.21 -4.76
CA HIS A 129 -10.20 -3.48 -5.44
C HIS A 129 -10.28 -4.67 -4.48
N TYR A 130 -9.61 -4.61 -3.32
CA TYR A 130 -9.58 -5.72 -2.35
C TYR A 130 -10.45 -5.48 -1.11
N PHE A 131 -10.40 -4.28 -0.55
CA PHE A 131 -11.06 -3.94 0.71
C PHE A 131 -12.13 -2.85 0.57
N GLY A 132 -12.24 -2.18 -0.58
CA GLY A 132 -13.20 -1.08 -0.77
C GLY A 132 -14.64 -1.48 -0.51
N SER A 133 -15.00 -2.73 -0.80
CA SER A 133 -16.37 -3.23 -0.59
C SER A 133 -16.75 -3.47 0.87
N THR A 134 -15.76 -3.52 1.78
CA THR A 134 -15.99 -3.81 3.20
C THR A 134 -16.85 -2.75 3.89
N THR A 135 -16.76 -1.48 3.46
CA THR A 135 -17.57 -0.38 4.02
C THR A 135 -19.07 -0.63 3.86
N PHE A 136 -19.53 -1.10 2.70
CA PHE A 136 -20.96 -1.24 2.42
C PHE A 136 -21.48 -2.69 2.47
N LEU A 137 -20.61 -3.70 2.38
CA LEU A 137 -21.00 -5.11 2.51
C LEU A 137 -20.81 -5.65 3.92
N GLU A 138 -19.87 -5.10 4.69
CA GLU A 138 -19.47 -5.62 6.02
C GLU A 138 -19.49 -4.56 7.13
N ASP A 139 -19.84 -3.30 6.82
CA ASP A 139 -19.94 -2.16 7.76
C ASP A 139 -18.61 -1.84 8.48
N TRP A 140 -17.49 -2.14 7.82
CA TRP A 140 -16.18 -1.79 8.34
C TRP A 140 -16.00 -0.28 8.33
N GLN A 141 -15.45 0.28 9.42
CA GLN A 141 -15.12 1.70 9.52
C GLN A 141 -13.79 1.97 8.81
N VAL A 142 -13.81 1.86 7.48
CA VAL A 142 -12.70 2.15 6.58
C VAL A 142 -13.14 3.19 5.56
N GLU A 143 -12.20 3.99 5.06
CA GLU A 143 -12.42 4.84 3.88
C GLU A 143 -12.46 3.97 2.60
N GLY A 144 -13.56 3.25 2.40
CA GLY A 144 -13.79 2.39 1.24
C GLY A 144 -14.88 2.93 0.31
N LEU A 145 -15.34 2.08 -0.58
CA LEU A 145 -16.36 2.40 -1.58
C LEU A 145 -17.73 2.57 -0.93
N THR A 146 -18.59 3.36 -1.58
CA THR A 146 -20.02 3.48 -1.28
C THR A 146 -20.89 2.58 -2.15
N GLY A 147 -20.31 1.99 -3.20
CA GLY A 147 -21.00 1.14 -4.17
C GLY A 147 -21.66 1.92 -5.31
N THR A 148 -21.36 3.21 -5.45
CA THR A 148 -21.93 4.09 -6.49
C THR A 148 -20.86 4.85 -7.29
N GLU A 149 -19.60 4.64 -6.96
CA GLU A 149 -18.44 5.18 -7.67
C GLU A 149 -18.46 4.72 -9.12
N SER A 150 -18.06 5.60 -10.03
CA SER A 150 -17.99 5.29 -11.46
C SER A 150 -16.91 6.07 -12.18
N ASN A 151 -16.48 5.55 -13.32
CA ASN A 151 -15.62 6.22 -14.30
C ASN A 151 -16.26 6.15 -15.68
N LEU A 152 -16.02 7.15 -16.52
CA LEU A 152 -16.58 7.17 -17.87
C LEU A 152 -15.71 6.36 -18.83
N ASP A 153 -16.35 5.65 -19.76
CA ASP A 153 -15.68 5.05 -20.92
C ASP A 153 -15.43 6.08 -22.04
N LEU A 154 -14.77 5.68 -23.14
CA LEU A 154 -14.52 6.56 -24.30
C LEU A 154 -15.79 7.06 -24.99
N SER A 155 -16.94 6.41 -24.76
CA SER A 155 -18.25 6.82 -25.28
C SER A 155 -18.98 7.81 -24.37
N GLY A 156 -18.48 8.02 -23.14
CA GLY A 156 -19.13 8.82 -22.10
C GLY A 156 -20.16 8.05 -21.28
N THR A 157 -20.15 6.72 -21.34
CA THR A 157 -21.00 5.85 -20.51
C THR A 157 -20.31 5.61 -19.17
N ALA A 158 -21.05 5.75 -18.07
CA ALA A 158 -20.54 5.47 -16.74
C ALA A 158 -20.42 3.95 -16.51
N ILE A 159 -19.26 3.53 -16.03
CA ILE A 159 -18.99 2.19 -15.53
C ILE A 159 -18.89 2.28 -14.01
N GLU A 160 -19.88 1.74 -13.32
CA GLU A 160 -19.93 1.68 -11.86
C GLU A 160 -19.03 0.57 -11.31
N VAL A 161 -18.64 0.69 -10.04
CA VAL A 161 -17.97 -0.38 -9.31
C VAL A 161 -18.87 -1.63 -9.21
N PHE A 162 -18.29 -2.82 -9.34
CA PHE A 162 -19.05 -4.09 -9.29
C PHE A 162 -18.25 -5.23 -8.67
N ALA A 163 -18.96 -6.19 -8.06
CA ALA A 163 -18.35 -7.40 -7.54
C ALA A 163 -17.85 -8.29 -8.67
N MET A 164 -16.58 -8.67 -8.64
CA MET A 164 -15.98 -9.53 -9.64
C MET A 164 -16.44 -10.98 -9.46
N ASP A 165 -16.68 -11.68 -10.58
CA ASP A 165 -16.96 -13.12 -10.61
C ASP A 165 -15.76 -13.96 -11.09
N ASN A 166 -14.72 -13.29 -11.60
CA ASN A 166 -13.48 -13.87 -12.10
C ASN A 166 -12.33 -13.59 -11.14
N LEU A 167 -11.45 -14.57 -10.94
CA LEU A 167 -10.28 -14.50 -10.04
C LEU A 167 -8.96 -14.23 -10.78
N GLU A 168 -9.02 -14.12 -12.12
CA GLU A 168 -7.89 -14.01 -13.04
C GLU A 168 -8.24 -12.96 -14.10
N VAL A 169 -7.79 -11.72 -13.90
CA VAL A 169 -8.27 -10.55 -14.66
C VAL A 169 -7.20 -10.02 -15.61
N ALA A 170 -7.59 -9.31 -16.66
CA ALA A 170 -6.61 -8.72 -17.56
C ALA A 170 -5.81 -7.61 -16.84
N ASP A 171 -4.52 -7.56 -17.13
CA ASP A 171 -3.58 -6.58 -16.57
C ASP A 171 -3.84 -5.15 -17.07
N PRO A 172 -4.39 -4.24 -16.24
CA PRO A 172 -4.66 -2.86 -16.66
C PRO A 172 -3.37 -2.07 -16.87
N PRO A 173 -3.40 -0.99 -17.67
CA PRO A 173 -2.21 -0.15 -17.85
C PRO A 173 -1.87 0.62 -16.57
N HIS A 174 -0.68 0.36 -16.03
CA HIS A 174 -0.17 0.93 -14.77
C HIS A 174 1.24 1.55 -14.89
N ASP A 175 1.68 1.84 -16.13
CA ASP A 175 2.87 2.66 -16.40
C ASP A 175 2.68 4.13 -15.99
N TRP A 176 3.79 4.89 -15.90
CA TRP A 176 3.79 6.30 -15.50
C TRP A 176 2.71 7.16 -16.16
N ASP A 177 2.66 7.18 -17.50
CA ASP A 177 1.73 8.01 -18.27
C ASP A 177 0.25 7.65 -18.05
N PRO A 178 -0.19 6.36 -18.19
CA PRO A 178 -1.58 6.00 -17.92
C PRO A 178 -1.97 6.25 -16.46
N VAL A 179 -1.11 6.00 -15.48
CA VAL A 179 -1.46 6.25 -14.06
C VAL A 179 -1.68 7.74 -13.79
N HIS A 180 -0.85 8.63 -14.36
CA HIS A 180 -1.08 10.07 -14.27
C HIS A 180 -2.36 10.50 -14.99
N ALA A 181 -2.71 9.84 -16.10
CA ALA A 181 -3.96 10.10 -16.81
C ALA A 181 -5.18 9.57 -16.05
N SER A 182 -5.07 8.48 -15.29
CA SER A 182 -6.11 7.97 -14.38
C SER A 182 -6.32 8.90 -13.19
N TRP A 183 -5.23 9.40 -12.61
CA TRP A 183 -5.25 10.39 -11.53
C TRP A 183 -5.90 11.72 -11.94
N ASN A 184 -5.60 12.21 -13.15
CA ASN A 184 -6.21 13.41 -13.75
C ASN A 184 -6.32 14.59 -12.77
N ASP A 185 -5.16 15.00 -12.20
CA ASP A 185 -5.05 16.09 -11.23
C ASP A 185 -5.92 15.90 -9.96
N GLY A 186 -6.18 14.66 -9.57
CA GLY A 186 -6.95 14.28 -8.38
C GLY A 186 -8.44 14.06 -8.65
N ALA A 187 -8.89 14.12 -9.91
CA ALA A 187 -10.26 13.77 -10.28
C ALA A 187 -10.52 12.26 -10.24
N ASN A 188 -9.46 11.43 -10.36
CA ASN A 188 -9.53 9.97 -10.28
C ASN A 188 -10.57 9.34 -11.24
N ASP A 189 -10.70 9.92 -12.44
CA ASP A 189 -11.77 9.60 -13.39
C ASP A 189 -11.29 9.03 -14.74
N GLY A 190 -9.99 8.72 -14.84
CA GLY A 190 -9.38 8.27 -16.09
C GLY A 190 -9.17 6.75 -16.23
N PHE A 191 -9.47 5.95 -15.21
CA PHE A 191 -9.10 4.52 -15.16
C PHE A 191 -9.71 3.70 -16.30
N VAL A 192 -11.03 3.83 -16.50
CA VAL A 192 -11.76 3.12 -17.58
C VAL A 192 -11.26 3.56 -18.95
N VAL A 193 -11.03 4.86 -19.15
CA VAL A 193 -10.49 5.41 -20.41
C VAL A 193 -9.11 4.85 -20.70
N GLN A 194 -8.20 4.83 -19.73
CA GLN A 194 -6.86 4.29 -19.95
C GLN A 194 -6.91 2.80 -20.26
N HIS A 195 -7.73 2.04 -19.53
CA HIS A 195 -7.88 0.62 -19.78
C HIS A 195 -8.45 0.33 -21.16
N GLU A 196 -9.50 1.03 -21.61
CA GLU A 196 -10.09 0.84 -22.95
C GLU A 196 -9.11 1.18 -24.09
N LEU A 197 -8.20 2.13 -23.87
CA LEU A 197 -7.17 2.47 -24.85
C LEU A 197 -6.14 1.35 -25.05
N ASP A 198 -5.84 0.56 -24.01
CA ASP A 198 -4.91 -0.57 -24.06
C ASP A 198 -5.62 -1.90 -24.40
N HIS A 199 -6.82 -2.08 -23.86
CA HIS A 199 -7.66 -3.27 -23.98
C HIS A 199 -9.03 -2.94 -24.62
N PRO A 200 -9.11 -2.68 -25.93
CA PRO A 200 -10.34 -2.19 -26.59
C PRO A 200 -11.51 -3.20 -26.62
N THR A 201 -11.33 -4.41 -26.08
CA THR A 201 -12.33 -5.47 -26.03
C THR A 201 -12.83 -5.78 -24.62
N THR A 202 -12.16 -5.28 -23.57
CA THR A 202 -12.49 -5.48 -22.15
C THR A 202 -12.35 -4.13 -21.48
N HIS A 203 -13.44 -3.57 -20.96
CA HIS A 203 -13.45 -2.15 -20.53
C HIS A 203 -13.85 -1.92 -19.07
N THR A 204 -14.29 -2.94 -18.33
CA THR A 204 -14.88 -2.72 -17.00
C THR A 204 -14.05 -3.27 -15.84
N GLU A 205 -13.12 -4.20 -16.06
CA GLU A 205 -12.44 -4.92 -14.96
C GLU A 205 -11.68 -4.01 -13.99
N VAL A 206 -11.23 -2.83 -14.44
CA VAL A 206 -10.60 -1.82 -13.58
C VAL A 206 -11.51 -1.26 -12.49
N MET A 207 -12.84 -1.32 -12.67
CA MET A 207 -13.83 -0.91 -11.66
C MET A 207 -14.30 -2.10 -10.79
N GLY A 208 -13.79 -3.31 -11.02
CA GLY A 208 -14.15 -4.48 -10.24
C GLY A 208 -13.62 -4.42 -8.81
N TYR A 209 -14.30 -5.06 -7.87
CA TYR A 209 -13.78 -5.35 -6.53
C TYR A 209 -14.02 -6.81 -6.13
N TYR A 210 -13.16 -7.33 -5.26
CA TYR A 210 -13.29 -8.63 -4.63
C TYR A 210 -14.00 -8.55 -3.28
N VAL A 211 -14.49 -9.70 -2.82
CA VAL A 211 -15.14 -9.86 -1.51
C VAL A 211 -14.49 -10.98 -0.69
N ARG A 212 -14.85 -11.08 0.60
CA ARG A 212 -14.32 -12.07 1.55
C ARG A 212 -14.28 -13.51 1.05
N SER A 213 -15.29 -13.97 0.31
CA SER A 213 -15.32 -15.35 -0.19
C SER A 213 -14.23 -15.64 -1.23
N GLN A 214 -13.66 -14.60 -1.83
CA GLN A 214 -12.59 -14.68 -2.83
C GLN A 214 -11.21 -14.42 -2.18
N LEU A 215 -11.16 -13.57 -1.14
CA LEU A 215 -9.94 -13.21 -0.41
C LEU A 215 -10.00 -13.56 1.09
N PRO A 216 -10.34 -14.82 1.47
CA PRO A 216 -10.68 -15.15 2.86
C PRO A 216 -9.51 -14.98 3.84
N ILE A 217 -8.26 -15.08 3.37
CA ILE A 217 -7.07 -14.95 4.23
C ILE A 217 -6.77 -13.49 4.52
N LEU A 218 -6.75 -12.64 3.48
CA LEU A 218 -6.55 -11.21 3.66
C LEU A 218 -7.64 -10.57 4.52
N TYR A 219 -8.91 -10.94 4.30
CA TYR A 219 -10.03 -10.45 5.12
C TYR A 219 -9.91 -10.93 6.58
N ALA A 220 -9.56 -12.19 6.81
CA ALA A 220 -9.36 -12.70 8.16
C ALA A 220 -8.18 -11.99 8.87
N LEU A 221 -7.09 -11.69 8.16
CA LEU A 221 -5.96 -10.97 8.71
C LEU A 221 -6.33 -9.51 9.06
N ALA A 222 -6.99 -8.80 8.13
CA ALA A 222 -7.44 -7.42 8.35
C ALA A 222 -8.43 -7.32 9.53
N GLU A 223 -9.38 -8.26 9.62
CA GLU A 223 -10.36 -8.33 10.72
C GLU A 223 -9.72 -8.60 12.09
N ASN A 224 -8.59 -9.32 12.13
CA ASN A 224 -7.96 -9.76 13.38
C ASN A 224 -6.70 -8.97 13.75
N TYR A 225 -6.27 -8.03 12.91
CA TYR A 225 -5.08 -7.21 13.14
C TYR A 225 -5.34 -5.75 12.72
N THR A 226 -4.34 -5.03 12.21
CA THR A 226 -4.47 -3.65 11.77
C THR A 226 -4.49 -3.58 10.24
N LEU A 227 -5.63 -3.16 9.68
CA LEU A 227 -5.75 -2.75 8.28
C LEU A 227 -5.30 -1.29 8.14
N CYS A 228 -4.48 -0.98 7.15
CA CYS A 228 -4.06 0.39 6.85
C CYS A 228 -4.82 0.90 5.63
N ASP A 229 -5.83 1.75 5.83
CA ASP A 229 -6.70 2.25 4.75
C ASP A 229 -6.18 3.53 4.08
N HIS A 230 -5.05 4.05 4.54
CA HIS A 230 -4.32 5.19 3.96
C HIS A 230 -2.87 4.83 3.64
N TRP A 231 -2.61 3.58 3.24
CA TRP A 231 -1.31 3.17 2.69
C TRP A 231 -1.27 3.43 1.18
N HIS A 232 -0.46 4.40 0.77
CA HIS A 232 -0.29 4.79 -0.63
C HIS A 232 0.93 4.15 -1.28
N CYS A 233 0.91 3.98 -2.61
CA CYS A 233 2.16 3.78 -3.33
C CYS A 233 3.07 4.99 -3.09
N ALA A 234 4.39 4.81 -3.14
CA ALA A 234 5.30 5.94 -2.94
C ALA A 234 5.18 6.97 -4.07
N VAL A 235 4.86 6.54 -5.30
CA VAL A 235 4.74 7.38 -6.49
C VAL A 235 3.63 6.89 -7.43
N LEU A 236 3.11 7.79 -8.27
CA LEU A 236 2.24 7.44 -9.40
C LEU A 236 3.08 6.74 -10.50
N GLY A 237 3.03 5.42 -10.57
CA GLY A 237 3.75 4.69 -11.61
C GLY A 237 3.89 3.20 -11.31
N PRO A 238 4.71 2.51 -12.10
CA PRO A 238 4.78 1.06 -12.09
C PRO A 238 5.60 0.54 -10.90
N THR A 239 5.71 -0.79 -10.84
CA THR A 239 6.37 -1.55 -9.78
C THR A 239 7.76 -1.06 -9.39
N TRP A 240 8.69 -0.88 -10.33
CA TRP A 240 10.10 -0.70 -9.97
C TRP A 240 10.37 0.63 -9.26
N PRO A 241 9.87 1.79 -9.74
CA PRO A 241 9.93 3.03 -8.96
C PRO A 241 9.42 2.84 -7.53
N ASN A 242 8.25 2.22 -7.36
CA ASN A 242 7.66 2.00 -6.03
C ASN A 242 8.50 1.06 -5.16
N ARG A 243 9.01 -0.05 -5.69
CA ARG A 243 9.95 -0.94 -5.00
C ARG A 243 11.29 -0.26 -4.71
N PHE A 244 11.76 0.69 -5.53
CA PHE A 244 12.95 1.49 -5.21
C PHE A 244 12.69 2.44 -4.03
N TYR A 245 11.52 3.09 -3.97
CA TYR A 245 11.14 3.89 -2.80
C TYR A 245 11.01 3.04 -1.54
N LEU A 246 10.45 1.84 -1.64
CA LEU A 246 10.37 0.89 -0.52
C LEU A 246 11.75 0.59 0.06
N HIS A 247 12.73 0.32 -0.80
CA HIS A 247 14.08 -0.06 -0.37
C HIS A 247 14.99 1.14 -0.07
N GLY A 248 14.86 2.27 -0.76
CA GLY A 248 15.84 3.36 -0.73
C GLY A 248 15.25 4.75 -0.49
N GLY A 249 13.93 4.88 -0.38
CA GLY A 249 13.25 6.16 -0.23
C GLY A 249 13.38 7.09 -1.43
N SER A 250 13.78 6.57 -2.60
CA SER A 250 13.91 7.28 -3.87
C SER A 250 13.97 6.26 -5.01
N SER A 251 13.50 6.63 -6.21
CA SER A 251 13.71 5.88 -7.45
C SER A 251 14.92 6.36 -8.26
N GLY A 252 15.63 7.39 -7.79
CA GLY A 252 16.73 8.05 -8.52
C GLY A 252 16.28 8.64 -9.86
N GLY A 253 15.09 9.21 -9.91
CA GLY A 253 14.48 9.73 -11.13
C GLY A 253 13.87 8.69 -12.06
N THR A 254 13.79 7.42 -11.64
CA THR A 254 13.25 6.35 -12.48
C THR A 254 11.72 6.38 -12.47
N THR A 255 11.11 6.39 -13.66
CA THR A 255 9.66 6.37 -13.88
C THR A 255 9.14 5.09 -14.54
N SER A 256 10.01 4.10 -14.76
CA SER A 256 9.70 2.89 -15.53
C SER A 256 10.40 1.66 -14.96
N ASN A 257 10.00 0.47 -15.41
CA ASN A 257 10.56 -0.81 -14.97
C ASN A 257 11.96 -1.08 -15.55
N PHE A 258 12.93 -0.28 -15.12
CA PHE A 258 14.34 -0.40 -15.48
C PHE A 258 15.26 -0.37 -14.25
N PRO A 259 16.41 -1.05 -14.32
CA PRO A 259 17.36 -1.10 -13.22
C PRO A 259 17.86 0.28 -12.79
N ALA A 260 18.00 0.46 -11.48
CA ALA A 260 18.61 1.62 -10.86
C ALA A 260 19.89 1.17 -10.13
N PRO A 261 21.00 0.94 -10.86
CA PRO A 261 22.18 0.25 -10.33
C PRO A 261 22.91 0.96 -9.18
N THR A 262 22.67 2.26 -8.97
CA THR A 262 23.50 3.11 -8.08
C THR A 262 22.74 3.67 -6.88
N LEU A 263 21.58 3.11 -6.52
CA LEU A 263 20.80 3.57 -5.37
C LEU A 263 21.26 2.87 -4.08
N THR A 264 21.71 3.67 -3.11
CA THR A 264 21.87 3.19 -1.73
C THR A 264 20.49 2.83 -1.18
N ASN A 265 20.40 1.69 -0.50
CA ASN A 265 19.13 1.14 -0.05
C ASN A 265 19.25 0.50 1.34
N ILE A 266 18.14 -0.02 1.84
CA ILE A 266 17.99 -0.61 3.17
C ILE A 266 18.97 -1.77 3.39
N TRP A 267 19.29 -2.55 2.35
CA TRP A 267 20.23 -3.65 2.47
C TRP A 267 21.65 -3.16 2.79
N ASP A 268 22.06 -2.04 2.17
CA ASP A 268 23.34 -1.39 2.46
C ASP A 268 23.35 -0.85 3.90
N VAL A 269 22.29 -0.13 4.29
CA VAL A 269 22.16 0.46 5.64
C VAL A 269 22.19 -0.62 6.74
N LEU A 270 21.48 -1.74 6.54
CA LEU A 270 21.47 -2.84 7.50
C LEU A 270 22.81 -3.58 7.55
N SER A 271 23.48 -3.73 6.41
CA SER A 271 24.84 -4.32 6.34
C SER A 271 25.85 -3.47 7.12
N ASP A 272 25.86 -2.15 6.90
CA ASP A 272 26.76 -1.21 7.56
C ASP A 272 26.52 -1.15 9.08
N ALA A 273 25.27 -1.31 9.50
CA ALA A 273 24.87 -1.38 10.91
C ALA A 273 25.01 -2.78 11.55
N ASN A 274 25.50 -3.78 10.81
CA ASN A 274 25.61 -5.18 11.25
C ASN A 274 24.28 -5.74 11.80
N ILE A 275 23.18 -5.42 11.12
CA ILE A 275 21.83 -5.92 11.40
C ILE A 275 21.56 -7.09 10.46
N SER A 276 21.22 -8.26 11.02
CA SER A 276 20.92 -9.43 10.20
C SER A 276 19.71 -9.18 9.32
N HIS A 277 19.86 -9.50 8.03
CA HIS A 277 18.81 -9.31 7.04
C HIS A 277 18.86 -10.39 5.97
N ALA A 278 17.72 -10.66 5.33
CA ALA A 278 17.62 -11.54 4.17
C ALA A 278 16.48 -11.13 3.23
N ASN A 279 16.65 -11.40 1.94
CA ASN A 279 15.58 -11.43 0.96
C ASN A 279 15.31 -12.88 0.56
N TYR A 280 14.16 -13.40 0.98
CA TYR A 280 13.71 -14.74 0.62
C TYR A 280 12.89 -14.68 -0.67
N TYR A 281 12.98 -15.67 -1.53
CA TYR A 281 12.24 -15.65 -2.80
C TYR A 281 11.70 -17.03 -3.19
N SER A 282 10.55 -17.03 -3.86
CA SER A 282 9.93 -18.25 -4.37
C SER A 282 10.59 -18.72 -5.66
N ASP A 283 10.73 -17.87 -6.69
CA ASP A 283 11.37 -18.20 -7.97
C ASP A 283 12.68 -17.44 -8.22
N ILE A 284 12.63 -16.12 -8.39
CA ILE A 284 13.79 -15.22 -8.57
C ILE A 284 13.55 -13.96 -7.73
N PRO A 285 14.53 -13.52 -6.91
CA PRO A 285 14.36 -12.32 -6.12
C PRO A 285 14.42 -11.08 -7.01
N TRP A 286 13.53 -10.11 -6.77
CA TRP A 286 13.42 -8.88 -7.58
C TRP A 286 14.74 -8.09 -7.58
N VAL A 287 15.43 -8.06 -6.43
CA VAL A 287 16.71 -7.35 -6.25
C VAL A 287 17.82 -7.80 -7.21
N TRP A 288 17.73 -9.01 -7.79
CA TRP A 288 18.67 -9.47 -8.82
C TRP A 288 18.44 -8.82 -10.19
N GLY A 289 17.26 -8.28 -10.46
CA GLY A 289 17.03 -7.44 -11.65
C GLY A 289 17.29 -5.96 -11.39
N ALA A 290 16.99 -5.52 -10.18
CA ALA A 290 16.89 -4.10 -9.82
C ALA A 290 18.24 -3.38 -9.69
N TYR A 291 19.26 -4.04 -9.14
CA TYR A 291 20.52 -3.41 -8.72
C TYR A 291 21.76 -3.98 -9.44
N ALA A 292 22.86 -3.22 -9.45
CA ALA A 292 24.09 -3.55 -10.18
C ALA A 292 24.78 -4.84 -9.72
N ASN A 293 24.49 -5.29 -8.50
CA ASN A 293 25.11 -6.48 -7.91
C ASN A 293 24.05 -7.57 -7.71
N PRO A 294 23.67 -8.32 -8.76
CA PRO A 294 22.55 -9.24 -8.71
C PRO A 294 22.85 -10.56 -7.98
N PHE A 295 23.87 -10.60 -7.11
CA PHE A 295 24.31 -11.80 -6.38
C PHE A 295 24.69 -11.48 -4.94
N VAL A 296 23.88 -10.64 -4.32
CA VAL A 296 24.02 -10.26 -2.93
C VAL A 296 23.89 -11.46 -2.00
N ASN A 297 24.79 -11.53 -1.01
CA ASN A 297 24.93 -12.63 -0.05
C ASN A 297 23.79 -12.70 0.99
N TYR A 298 22.77 -11.85 0.86
CA TYR A 298 21.58 -11.82 1.69
C TYR A 298 20.35 -12.43 1.01
N THR A 299 20.47 -13.09 -0.16
CA THR A 299 19.34 -13.74 -0.83
C THR A 299 19.30 -15.25 -0.58
N SER A 300 18.11 -15.78 -0.26
CA SER A 300 17.87 -17.20 0.05
C SER A 300 16.54 -17.68 -0.54
N GLN A 301 16.38 -18.97 -0.79
CA GLN A 301 15.09 -19.50 -1.25
C GLN A 301 14.05 -19.52 -0.11
N ILE A 302 12.76 -19.50 -0.45
CA ILE A 302 11.68 -19.42 0.54
C ILE A 302 11.59 -20.64 1.48
N ASP A 303 12.08 -21.80 1.08
CA ASP A 303 12.20 -22.97 1.97
C ASP A 303 13.14 -22.69 3.15
N GLU A 304 14.18 -21.89 2.94
CA GLU A 304 15.08 -21.41 4.01
C GLU A 304 14.37 -20.43 4.96
N PHE A 305 13.39 -19.65 4.48
CA PHE A 305 12.54 -18.83 5.37
C PHE A 305 11.70 -19.73 6.28
N PHE A 306 11.03 -20.73 5.71
CA PHE A 306 10.21 -21.65 6.50
C PHE A 306 11.05 -22.43 7.52
N ALA A 307 12.24 -22.89 7.13
CA ALA A 307 13.17 -23.54 8.05
C ALA A 307 13.66 -22.59 9.15
N ALA A 308 13.96 -21.33 8.82
CA ALA A 308 14.38 -20.33 9.80
C ALA A 308 13.24 -19.96 10.77
N ALA A 309 12.00 -19.86 10.30
CA ALA A 309 10.83 -19.64 11.13
C ALA A 309 10.61 -20.80 12.10
N GLU A 310 10.67 -22.05 11.61
CA GLU A 310 10.55 -23.26 12.44
C GLU A 310 11.66 -23.34 13.50
N ALA A 311 12.90 -23.02 13.12
CA ALA A 311 14.05 -23.04 14.01
C ALA A 311 14.11 -21.86 15.00
N GLY A 312 13.32 -20.82 14.80
CA GLY A 312 13.41 -19.58 15.57
C GLY A 312 14.71 -18.82 15.33
N SER A 313 15.18 -18.80 14.07
CA SER A 313 16.42 -18.15 13.64
C SER A 313 16.24 -17.11 12.53
N LEU A 314 15.04 -16.52 12.40
CA LEU A 314 14.76 -15.44 11.44
C LEU A 314 15.70 -14.25 11.66
N PRO A 315 16.15 -13.58 10.58
CA PRO A 315 16.93 -12.35 10.68
C PRO A 315 16.05 -11.18 11.14
N ARG A 316 16.69 -10.08 11.57
CA ARG A 316 15.97 -8.92 12.12
C ARG A 316 15.11 -8.20 11.09
N PHE A 317 15.49 -8.26 9.82
CA PHE A 317 14.69 -7.77 8.70
C PHE A 317 14.63 -8.81 7.57
N SER A 318 13.44 -9.18 7.13
CA SER A 318 13.24 -10.10 6.02
C SER A 318 12.31 -9.47 4.98
N VAL A 319 12.64 -9.59 3.71
CA VAL A 319 11.69 -9.40 2.60
C VAL A 319 11.39 -10.77 1.99
N ILE A 320 10.16 -11.00 1.54
CA ILE A 320 9.75 -12.22 0.86
C ILE A 320 9.16 -11.84 -0.51
N ASP A 321 9.87 -12.24 -1.57
CA ASP A 321 9.41 -12.14 -2.94
C ASP A 321 8.56 -13.39 -3.32
N PRO A 322 7.37 -13.20 -3.91
CA PRO A 322 6.49 -14.28 -4.36
C PRO A 322 7.08 -15.03 -5.57
N ASN A 323 6.31 -15.98 -6.10
CA ASN A 323 6.55 -16.66 -7.37
C ASN A 323 5.97 -15.78 -8.48
N PHE A 324 6.85 -15.08 -9.18
CA PHE A 324 6.51 -14.23 -10.32
C PHE A 324 6.26 -15.03 -11.61
N GLY A 325 6.43 -16.36 -11.59
CA GLY A 325 6.28 -17.19 -12.79
C GLY A 325 7.41 -16.99 -13.81
N LEU A 326 8.55 -16.44 -13.38
CA LEU A 326 9.68 -16.09 -14.25
C LEU A 326 10.40 -17.32 -14.82
N LEU A 327 10.19 -18.50 -14.23
CA LEU A 327 10.92 -19.72 -14.56
C LEU A 327 10.02 -20.78 -15.19
N GLY A 328 10.19 -21.06 -16.48
CA GLY A 328 9.40 -22.09 -17.15
C GLY A 328 8.02 -21.59 -17.58
N GLY A 329 6.97 -22.39 -17.36
CA GLY A 329 5.62 -22.19 -17.90
C GLY A 329 4.76 -21.13 -17.20
N GLY A 330 5.18 -20.60 -16.05
CA GLY A 330 4.43 -19.59 -15.29
C GLY A 330 3.34 -20.17 -14.39
N GLU A 331 3.28 -21.48 -14.21
CA GLU A 331 2.27 -22.13 -13.37
C GLU A 331 2.38 -21.71 -11.89
N GLY A 332 1.23 -21.46 -11.27
CA GLY A 332 1.14 -21.23 -9.83
C GLY A 332 1.83 -19.95 -9.36
N GLN A 333 1.81 -18.91 -10.20
CA GLN A 333 2.05 -17.54 -9.75
C GLN A 333 1.19 -17.23 -8.52
N ASN A 334 1.78 -16.54 -7.55
CA ASN A 334 1.17 -16.31 -6.24
C ASN A 334 1.43 -14.90 -5.71
N ASP A 335 1.83 -14.01 -6.62
CA ASP A 335 2.14 -12.60 -6.39
C ASP A 335 0.88 -11.73 -6.46
N ASP A 336 -0.25 -12.27 -6.90
CA ASP A 336 -1.48 -11.54 -7.22
C ASP A 336 -1.37 -10.61 -8.45
N HIS A 337 -0.27 -10.55 -9.19
CA HIS A 337 -0.20 -9.76 -10.42
C HIS A 337 -1.27 -10.24 -11.43
N PRO A 338 -2.07 -9.38 -12.10
CA PRO A 338 -2.98 -9.85 -13.15
C PRO A 338 -2.20 -10.52 -14.30
N ASP A 339 -2.53 -11.72 -14.77
CA ASP A 339 -3.75 -12.49 -14.62
C ASP A 339 -3.64 -13.67 -13.63
N ALA A 340 -2.70 -13.61 -12.67
CA ALA A 340 -2.51 -14.64 -11.66
C ALA A 340 -3.79 -14.87 -10.83
N ASN A 341 -4.00 -16.13 -10.47
CA ASN A 341 -5.15 -16.53 -9.66
C ASN A 341 -4.95 -16.10 -8.21
N VAL A 342 -5.79 -15.17 -7.75
CA VAL A 342 -5.69 -14.62 -6.38
C VAL A 342 -5.82 -15.67 -5.27
N THR A 343 -6.41 -16.84 -5.56
CA THR A 343 -6.46 -17.97 -4.61
C THR A 343 -5.06 -18.46 -4.25
N MET A 344 -4.14 -18.47 -5.21
CA MET A 344 -2.76 -18.91 -4.96
C MET A 344 -2.00 -17.88 -4.11
N GLY A 345 -2.27 -16.58 -4.26
CA GLY A 345 -1.80 -15.55 -3.34
C GLY A 345 -2.34 -15.74 -1.91
N GLN A 346 -3.62 -16.13 -1.76
CA GLN A 346 -4.16 -16.48 -0.44
C GLN A 346 -3.43 -17.68 0.20
N VAL A 347 -3.08 -18.71 -0.59
CA VAL A 347 -2.27 -19.86 -0.12
C VAL A 347 -0.88 -19.42 0.35
N PHE A 348 -0.25 -18.53 -0.42
CA PHE A 348 1.07 -17.98 -0.10
C PHE A 348 1.06 -17.18 1.20
N LEU A 349 0.16 -16.21 1.32
CA LEU A 349 0.02 -15.37 2.52
C LEU A 349 -0.33 -16.20 3.76
N ALA A 350 -1.22 -17.18 3.64
CA ALA A 350 -1.57 -18.07 4.75
C ALA A 350 -0.37 -18.91 5.21
N SER A 351 0.48 -19.37 4.27
CA SER A 351 1.67 -20.17 4.59
C SER A 351 2.70 -19.34 5.35
N ILE A 352 2.94 -18.09 4.93
CA ILE A 352 3.86 -17.17 5.61
C ILE A 352 3.35 -16.86 7.03
N TYR A 353 2.08 -16.45 7.15
CA TYR A 353 1.48 -16.19 8.45
C TYR A 353 1.59 -17.40 9.38
N GLN A 354 1.18 -18.59 8.90
CA GLN A 354 1.12 -19.78 9.73
C GLN A 354 2.51 -20.26 10.16
N ALA A 355 3.54 -20.09 9.32
CA ALA A 355 4.93 -20.36 9.68
C ALA A 355 5.41 -19.42 10.80
N LEU A 356 5.09 -18.12 10.73
CA LEU A 356 5.41 -17.16 11.80
C LEU A 356 4.61 -17.45 13.07
N ALA A 357 3.32 -17.76 12.95
CA ALA A 357 2.44 -18.09 14.08
C ALA A 357 2.91 -19.34 14.86
N GLN A 358 3.56 -20.30 14.19
CA GLN A 358 4.14 -21.49 14.81
C GLN A 358 5.59 -21.28 15.27
N SER A 359 6.22 -20.17 14.89
CA SER A 359 7.62 -19.91 15.19
C SER A 359 7.85 -19.67 16.69
N PRO A 360 8.96 -20.17 17.26
CA PRO A 360 9.42 -19.75 18.58
C PRO A 360 9.67 -18.23 18.69
N GLN A 361 9.78 -17.52 17.57
CA GLN A 361 9.96 -16.07 17.51
C GLN A 361 8.65 -15.27 17.40
N TRP A 362 7.46 -15.90 17.30
CA TRP A 362 6.18 -15.21 17.11
C TRP A 362 6.04 -13.95 17.98
N ASN A 363 6.36 -14.07 19.28
CA ASN A 363 6.27 -13.00 20.28
C ASN A 363 7.15 -11.77 20.00
N ARG A 364 7.95 -11.78 18.94
CA ARG A 364 8.87 -10.69 18.57
C ARG A 364 8.79 -10.35 17.07
N CYS A 365 7.78 -10.88 16.38
CA CYS A 365 7.59 -10.66 14.95
C CYS A 365 6.71 -9.43 14.68
N LEU A 366 6.99 -8.75 13.57
CA LEU A 366 6.09 -7.81 12.92
C LEU A 366 6.02 -8.21 11.45
N LEU A 367 4.89 -8.78 11.03
CA LEU A 367 4.60 -9.10 9.63
C LEU A 367 3.89 -7.91 9.00
N ILE A 368 4.38 -7.49 7.83
CA ILE A 368 3.79 -6.45 7.00
C ILE A 368 3.46 -7.11 5.67
N ILE A 369 2.18 -7.10 5.29
CA ILE A 369 1.74 -7.47 3.94
C ILE A 369 1.33 -6.17 3.27
N THR A 370 1.93 -5.87 2.13
CA THR A 370 1.59 -4.71 1.28
C THR A 370 1.74 -5.08 -0.19
N TYR A 371 1.36 -4.19 -1.09
CA TYR A 371 1.52 -4.35 -2.54
C TYR A 371 2.49 -3.30 -3.05
N ASP A 372 3.15 -3.60 -4.16
CA ASP A 372 4.10 -2.71 -4.82
C ASP A 372 3.41 -1.48 -5.43
N GLU A 373 2.26 -1.65 -6.10
CA GLU A 373 1.44 -0.59 -6.65
C GLU A 373 -0.02 -1.05 -6.94
N HIS A 374 -0.87 -0.12 -7.39
CA HIS A 374 -2.32 -0.30 -7.52
C HIS A 374 -2.80 -1.14 -8.72
N GLY A 375 -1.95 -1.46 -9.69
CA GLY A 375 -2.26 -2.29 -10.85
C GLY A 375 -3.14 -1.63 -11.90
N GLY A 376 -3.35 -0.31 -11.83
CA GLY A 376 -4.30 0.38 -12.71
C GLY A 376 -5.77 0.10 -12.36
N PHE A 377 -6.03 -0.62 -11.26
CA PHE A 377 -7.37 -0.77 -10.71
C PHE A 377 -7.80 0.51 -10.01
N TYR A 378 -9.10 0.77 -10.06
CA TYR A 378 -9.71 1.97 -9.50
C TYR A 378 -9.44 2.08 -8.00
N ASP A 379 -9.10 3.29 -7.57
CA ASP A 379 -9.16 3.72 -6.18
C ASP A 379 -9.76 5.12 -6.13
N HIS A 380 -10.73 5.33 -5.25
CA HIS A 380 -11.47 6.58 -5.18
C HIS A 380 -10.69 7.70 -4.50
N VAL A 381 -9.72 7.37 -3.64
CA VAL A 381 -8.97 8.36 -2.85
C VAL A 381 -7.86 8.99 -3.69
N ALA A 382 -7.89 10.32 -3.80
CA ALA A 382 -6.85 11.06 -4.49
C ALA A 382 -5.52 10.96 -3.73
N PRO A 383 -4.43 10.51 -4.38
CA PRO A 383 -3.14 10.38 -3.72
C PRO A 383 -2.65 11.70 -3.12
N PRO A 384 -2.16 11.73 -1.86
CA PRO A 384 -1.70 12.94 -1.21
C PRO A 384 -0.32 13.39 -1.70
N ALA A 385 0.05 14.62 -1.34
CA ALA A 385 1.36 15.15 -1.66
C ALA A 385 2.45 14.48 -0.81
N ALA A 386 3.67 14.53 -1.32
CA ALA A 386 4.84 13.87 -0.78
C ALA A 386 6.00 14.86 -0.71
N VAL A 387 6.81 14.78 0.35
CA VAL A 387 8.11 15.45 0.35
C VAL A 387 9.09 14.60 -0.42
N ASP A 388 9.65 15.16 -1.49
CA ASP A 388 10.69 14.53 -2.29
C ASP A 388 11.70 15.58 -2.76
N ASP A 389 12.96 15.16 -2.89
CA ASP A 389 14.04 16.01 -3.42
C ASP A 389 13.85 16.28 -4.92
N GLU A 390 13.14 15.39 -5.63
CA GLU A 390 12.78 15.50 -7.04
C GLU A 390 11.31 15.94 -7.20
N PHE A 391 11.09 17.08 -7.86
CA PHE A 391 9.75 17.69 -8.00
C PHE A 391 8.70 16.76 -8.63
N GLU A 392 9.11 15.94 -9.60
CA GLU A 392 8.22 15.02 -10.32
C GLU A 392 7.68 13.88 -9.44
N PHE A 393 8.30 13.64 -8.28
CA PHE A 393 7.93 12.57 -7.34
C PHE A 393 7.31 13.10 -6.04
N GLN A 394 6.89 14.37 -6.00
CA GLN A 394 6.20 14.99 -4.85
C GLN A 394 4.71 14.62 -4.75
N ARG A 395 4.29 13.54 -5.42
CA ARG A 395 2.94 12.98 -5.38
C ARG A 395 3.05 11.48 -5.08
N MET A 396 2.40 11.04 -4.00
CA MET A 396 2.22 9.62 -3.73
C MET A 396 1.36 8.97 -4.83
N GLY A 397 1.35 7.65 -4.91
CA GLY A 397 0.43 6.91 -5.78
C GLY A 397 -0.87 6.52 -5.08
N PHE A 398 -1.71 5.79 -5.80
CA PHE A 398 -2.99 5.27 -5.27
C PHE A 398 -2.79 4.34 -4.07
N ARG A 399 -3.87 4.13 -3.31
CA ARG A 399 -3.80 3.26 -2.14
C ARG A 399 -3.63 1.80 -2.54
N VAL A 400 -2.92 1.06 -1.70
CA VAL A 400 -2.67 -0.38 -1.85
C VAL A 400 -3.13 -1.15 -0.62
N PRO A 401 -3.62 -2.40 -0.75
CA PRO A 401 -4.03 -3.22 0.38
C PRO A 401 -2.84 -3.42 1.33
N SER A 402 -2.99 -3.06 2.60
CA SER A 402 -1.89 -3.20 3.57
C SER A 402 -2.38 -3.63 4.94
N VAL A 403 -1.78 -4.69 5.49
CA VAL A 403 -2.13 -5.22 6.81
C VAL A 403 -0.86 -5.42 7.63
N VAL A 404 -0.85 -4.88 8.84
CA VAL A 404 0.21 -5.06 9.82
C VAL A 404 -0.24 -6.12 10.82
N ILE A 405 0.62 -7.09 11.12
CA ILE A 405 0.26 -8.34 11.83
C ILE A 405 1.34 -8.65 12.85
N GLY A 406 0.94 -9.04 14.07
CA GLY A 406 1.91 -9.46 15.09
C GLY A 406 1.31 -9.58 16.49
N PRO A 407 2.06 -10.12 17.45
CA PRO A 407 1.63 -10.27 18.84
C PRO A 407 1.37 -8.93 19.55
N HIS A 408 2.02 -7.84 19.13
CA HIS A 408 1.89 -6.52 19.75
C HIS A 408 0.95 -5.59 18.96
N VAL A 409 0.51 -6.02 17.78
CA VAL A 409 -0.31 -5.23 16.88
C VAL A 409 -1.75 -5.16 17.40
N ARG A 410 -2.42 -4.02 17.18
CA ARG A 410 -3.84 -3.83 17.48
C ARG A 410 -4.68 -4.91 16.77
N ARG A 411 -5.86 -5.19 17.31
CA ARG A 411 -6.77 -6.24 16.85
C ARG A 411 -8.04 -5.60 16.32
N GLY A 412 -8.46 -5.96 15.11
CA GLY A 412 -9.67 -5.43 14.48
C GLY A 412 -9.65 -3.92 14.37
N CYS A 413 -8.52 -3.36 13.96
CA CYS A 413 -8.27 -1.92 13.93
C CYS A 413 -8.01 -1.44 12.51
N VAL A 414 -8.45 -0.21 12.21
CA VAL A 414 -8.15 0.51 10.98
C VAL A 414 -7.22 1.68 11.31
N ASN A 415 -6.07 1.72 10.64
CA ASN A 415 -5.11 2.80 10.76
C ASN A 415 -5.21 3.72 9.54
N SER A 416 -5.70 4.94 9.79
CA SER A 416 -5.89 5.98 8.77
C SER A 416 -4.78 7.04 8.75
N ASN A 417 -3.65 6.79 9.42
CA ASN A 417 -2.46 7.60 9.20
C ASN A 417 -2.02 7.44 7.74
N THR A 418 -1.55 8.54 7.13
CA THR A 418 -0.94 8.49 5.81
C THR A 418 0.36 7.70 5.88
N LEU A 419 0.34 6.51 5.28
CA LEU A 419 1.47 5.58 5.15
C LEU A 419 1.85 5.43 3.68
N GLU A 420 3.06 4.97 3.43
CA GLU A 420 3.55 4.67 2.08
C GLU A 420 4.66 3.62 2.14
N HIS A 421 5.22 3.20 1.00
CA HIS A 421 6.31 2.21 1.03
C HIS A 421 7.51 2.60 1.89
N CYS A 422 7.81 3.91 1.99
CA CYS A 422 8.88 4.41 2.85
C CYS A 422 8.60 4.19 4.35
N SER A 423 7.34 3.99 4.75
CA SER A 423 6.95 3.69 6.14
C SER A 423 7.59 2.40 6.66
N VAL A 424 7.93 1.45 5.79
CA VAL A 424 8.71 0.26 6.15
C VAL A 424 10.12 0.67 6.60
N PHE A 425 10.81 1.49 5.81
CA PHE A 425 12.15 1.95 6.15
C PHE A 425 12.14 2.85 7.39
N ALA A 426 11.15 3.74 7.53
CA ALA A 426 10.97 4.51 8.75
C ALA A 426 10.80 3.61 9.99
N THR A 427 10.00 2.54 9.89
CA THR A 427 9.83 1.56 10.97
C THR A 427 11.15 0.87 11.33
N VAL A 428 11.94 0.48 10.34
CA VAL A 428 13.27 -0.13 10.55
C VAL A 428 14.22 0.86 11.23
N ASN A 429 14.18 2.14 10.83
CA ASN A 429 14.99 3.19 11.44
C ASN A 429 14.62 3.42 12.90
N THR A 430 13.32 3.65 13.19
CA THR A 430 12.81 3.82 14.55
C THR A 430 13.17 2.61 15.41
N ARG A 431 12.92 1.40 14.90
CA ARG A 431 13.13 0.18 15.69
C ARG A 431 14.59 -0.06 16.03
N PHE A 432 15.50 0.15 15.08
CA PHE A 432 16.91 -0.20 15.25
C PHE A 432 17.82 0.98 15.53
N GLY A 433 17.26 2.19 15.72
CA GLY A 433 18.01 3.40 16.03
C GLY A 433 18.91 3.86 14.88
N LEU A 434 18.44 3.72 13.64
CA LEU A 434 19.17 4.13 12.44
C LEU A 434 18.73 5.54 12.02
N ALA A 435 19.65 6.29 11.40
CA ALA A 435 19.31 7.58 10.81
C ALA A 435 18.55 7.37 9.48
N PRO A 436 17.59 8.25 9.14
CA PRO A 436 16.94 8.21 7.83
C PRO A 436 17.95 8.44 6.70
N ILE A 437 17.82 7.67 5.62
CA ILE A 437 18.74 7.73 4.48
C ILE A 437 18.57 9.01 3.64
N ASN A 438 17.37 9.60 3.66
CA ASN A 438 17.04 10.83 2.93
C ASN A 438 15.83 11.54 3.56
N ASN A 439 15.45 12.69 2.98
CA ASN A 439 14.34 13.52 3.46
C ASN A 439 12.97 12.85 3.35
N ARG A 440 12.77 11.98 2.36
CA ARG A 440 11.52 11.23 2.16
C ARG A 440 11.27 10.30 3.34
N VAL A 441 12.27 9.47 3.69
CA VAL A 441 12.20 8.55 4.82
C VAL A 441 12.13 9.29 6.16
N ALA A 442 12.79 10.44 6.29
CA ALA A 442 12.78 11.23 7.52
C ALA A 442 11.40 11.83 7.88
N GLN A 443 10.51 12.00 6.90
CA GLN A 443 9.23 12.70 7.07
C GLN A 443 8.02 11.80 6.91
N THR A 444 8.23 10.53 6.56
CA THR A 444 7.15 9.55 6.46
C THR A 444 6.85 8.96 7.85
N ALA A 445 5.59 8.60 8.09
CA ALA A 445 5.20 7.96 9.33
C ALA A 445 5.71 6.50 9.37
N ASP A 446 6.09 6.02 10.56
CA ASP A 446 6.37 4.61 10.80
C ASP A 446 5.10 3.84 11.23
N LEU A 447 5.26 2.54 11.44
CA LEU A 447 4.17 1.63 11.79
C LEU A 447 3.92 1.49 13.29
N SER A 448 4.54 2.32 14.14
CA SER A 448 4.31 2.28 15.60
C SER A 448 2.86 2.53 15.97
N SER A 449 2.13 3.32 15.17
CA SER A 449 0.68 3.54 15.31
C SER A 449 -0.16 2.25 15.24
N CYS A 450 0.36 1.20 14.58
CA CYS A 450 -0.29 -0.10 14.53
C CYS A 450 -0.13 -0.91 15.83
N ILE A 451 0.77 -0.52 16.72
CA ILE A 451 1.06 -1.23 17.97
C ILE A 451 0.05 -0.82 19.05
N ASN A 452 -0.44 -1.80 19.81
CA ASN A 452 -1.24 -1.54 20.98
C ASN A 452 -0.32 -1.35 22.20
N PRO A 453 -0.34 -0.18 22.87
CA PRO A 453 0.51 0.09 24.04
C PRO A 453 0.37 -0.95 25.15
N SER A 454 -0.84 -1.53 25.32
CA SER A 454 -1.10 -2.55 26.34
C SER A 454 -0.51 -3.93 26.02
N PHE A 455 -0.08 -4.14 24.78
CA PHE A 455 0.59 -5.38 24.35
C PHE A 455 2.11 -5.25 24.38
N VAL A 456 2.69 -4.06 24.57
CA VAL A 456 4.12 -3.92 24.86
C VAL A 456 4.44 -4.64 26.17
N GLY A 457 5.40 -5.56 26.14
CA GLY A 457 5.75 -6.51 27.19
C GLY A 457 4.74 -7.64 27.40
N ASN A 458 3.64 -7.66 26.65
CA ASN A 458 2.51 -8.58 26.78
C ASN A 458 2.03 -9.09 25.41
N PRO A 459 2.86 -9.90 24.71
CA PRO A 459 2.56 -10.39 23.37
C PRO A 459 1.29 -11.26 23.35
N GLN A 460 0.44 -11.04 22.35
CA GLN A 460 -0.78 -11.82 22.14
C GLN A 460 -0.52 -13.09 21.32
N PRO A 461 -1.27 -14.18 21.56
CA PRO A 461 -1.17 -15.38 20.74
C PRO A 461 -1.60 -15.11 19.29
N PRO A 462 -1.15 -15.95 18.33
CA PRO A 462 -1.64 -15.88 16.96
C PRO A 462 -3.14 -16.26 16.91
N VAL A 463 -3.82 -15.78 15.87
CA VAL A 463 -5.22 -16.13 15.58
C VAL A 463 -5.26 -17.29 14.58
N ALA A 464 -6.32 -18.08 14.63
CA ALA A 464 -6.54 -19.11 13.63
C ALA A 464 -7.06 -18.47 12.33
N LEU A 465 -6.41 -18.78 11.21
CA LEU A 465 -6.92 -18.42 9.89
C LEU A 465 -7.92 -19.48 9.37
N PRO A 466 -8.85 -19.10 8.47
CA PRO A 466 -9.67 -20.08 7.79
C PRO A 466 -8.82 -21.02 6.95
N GLN A 467 -9.17 -22.30 6.93
CA GLN A 467 -8.52 -23.26 6.04
C GLN A 467 -9.05 -23.09 4.61
N LEU A 468 -8.15 -22.83 3.68
CA LEU A 468 -8.45 -22.73 2.26
C LEU A 468 -8.84 -24.11 1.70
N GLN A 469 -9.83 -24.11 0.80
CA GLN A 469 -10.21 -25.28 0.00
C GLN A 469 -10.09 -24.89 -1.46
N ALA A 470 -9.26 -25.60 -2.22
CA ALA A 470 -9.01 -25.31 -3.63
C ALA A 470 -8.69 -26.59 -4.41
N ARG A 471 -8.93 -26.58 -5.72
CA ARG A 471 -8.55 -27.70 -6.60
C ARG A 471 -7.17 -27.46 -7.18
N LEU A 472 -6.35 -28.51 -7.21
CA LEU A 472 -4.98 -28.40 -7.72
C LEU A 472 -4.89 -27.86 -9.17
N PRO A 473 -5.77 -28.25 -10.11
CA PRO A 473 -5.75 -27.68 -11.46
C PRO A 473 -6.03 -26.18 -11.51
N GLU A 474 -6.79 -25.63 -10.56
CA GLU A 474 -7.07 -24.18 -10.49
C GLU A 474 -5.84 -23.43 -9.97
N LEU A 475 -5.20 -23.95 -8.92
CA LEU A 475 -3.99 -23.33 -8.34
C LEU A 475 -2.80 -23.32 -9.31
N LEU A 476 -2.76 -24.24 -10.28
CA LEU A 476 -1.68 -24.34 -11.27
C LEU A 476 -2.09 -23.81 -12.65
N ALA A 477 -3.24 -23.15 -12.75
CA ALA A 477 -3.72 -22.60 -14.01
C ALA A 477 -2.79 -21.47 -14.51
N VAL A 478 -2.71 -21.35 -15.83
CA VAL A 478 -2.03 -20.24 -16.52
C VAL A 478 -2.99 -19.75 -17.60
N LYS A 479 -3.36 -18.47 -17.55
CA LYS A 479 -4.34 -17.88 -18.48
C LYS A 479 -3.78 -16.82 -19.42
N GLY A 480 -2.48 -16.78 -19.63
CA GLY A 480 -1.95 -15.88 -20.62
C GLY A 480 -0.46 -16.10 -20.89
N PRO A 481 0.08 -15.47 -21.94
CA PRO A 481 1.51 -15.34 -22.11
C PRO A 481 2.11 -14.22 -21.25
N LYS A 482 1.27 -13.34 -20.68
CA LYS A 482 1.69 -12.25 -19.81
C LYS A 482 2.04 -12.82 -18.44
N GLN A 483 3.09 -12.28 -17.86
CA GLN A 483 3.63 -12.70 -16.58
C GLN A 483 4.18 -11.45 -15.91
N SER A 484 4.22 -11.44 -14.58
CA SER A 484 4.89 -10.39 -13.85
C SER A 484 6.34 -10.27 -14.31
N HIS A 485 6.82 -9.02 -14.38
CA HIS A 485 8.20 -8.67 -14.73
C HIS A 485 8.74 -9.17 -16.09
N PRO A 486 8.15 -8.77 -17.23
CA PRO A 486 8.68 -9.11 -18.55
C PRO A 486 10.15 -8.67 -18.75
N GLU A 487 10.56 -7.59 -18.11
CA GLU A 487 11.93 -7.08 -18.09
C GLU A 487 12.91 -8.05 -17.41
N MET A 488 12.54 -8.67 -16.28
CA MET A 488 13.39 -9.66 -15.60
C MET A 488 13.50 -10.93 -16.42
N ARG A 489 12.39 -11.37 -17.04
CA ARG A 489 12.42 -12.51 -17.97
C ARG A 489 13.36 -12.25 -19.15
N GLN A 490 13.36 -11.04 -19.68
CA GLN A 490 14.30 -10.65 -20.73
C GLN A 490 15.76 -10.72 -20.23
N MET A 491 16.02 -10.26 -19.00
CA MET A 491 17.34 -10.35 -18.38
C MET A 491 17.80 -11.78 -18.14
N ILE A 492 16.91 -12.67 -17.70
CA ILE A 492 17.15 -14.11 -17.55
C ILE A 492 17.54 -14.71 -18.91
N ALA A 493 16.77 -14.43 -19.96
CA ALA A 493 17.04 -14.90 -21.32
C ALA A 493 18.38 -14.39 -21.87
N GLN A 494 18.82 -13.21 -21.44
CA GLN A 494 20.12 -12.62 -21.77
C GLN A 494 21.26 -13.13 -20.87
N GLY A 495 20.97 -13.96 -19.87
CA GLY A 495 21.96 -14.46 -18.90
C GLY A 495 22.47 -13.41 -17.91
N LYS A 496 21.75 -12.28 -17.76
CA LYS A 496 22.09 -11.21 -16.80
C LYS A 496 21.63 -11.55 -15.38
N ILE A 497 20.51 -12.27 -15.26
CA ILE A 497 20.04 -12.86 -14.00
C ILE A 497 20.32 -14.37 -14.07
N PRO A 498 21.00 -14.93 -13.06
CA PRO A 498 21.24 -16.37 -13.01
C PRO A 498 19.93 -17.14 -12.76
N VAL A 499 19.85 -18.36 -13.29
CA VAL A 499 18.85 -19.33 -12.84
C VAL A 499 19.57 -20.40 -12.02
N PRO A 500 19.12 -20.69 -10.78
CA PRO A 500 19.65 -21.79 -9.97
C PRO A 500 19.65 -23.11 -10.78
N ALA A 501 20.73 -23.88 -10.70
CA ALA A 501 20.92 -25.03 -11.59
C ALA A 501 19.78 -26.06 -11.52
N HIS A 502 19.22 -26.28 -10.32
CA HIS A 502 18.11 -27.20 -10.09
C HIS A 502 16.77 -26.69 -10.66
N ARG A 503 16.66 -25.39 -11.01
CA ARG A 503 15.45 -24.75 -11.60
C ARG A 503 15.59 -24.51 -13.11
N ARG A 504 16.62 -25.05 -13.77
CA ARG A 504 16.84 -24.91 -15.22
C ARG A 504 16.08 -25.97 -16.02
N HIS A 505 14.76 -26.00 -15.91
CA HIS A 505 13.91 -26.91 -16.67
C HIS A 505 12.54 -26.25 -16.96
N PRO A 506 11.78 -26.76 -17.96
CA PRO A 506 10.52 -26.16 -18.37
C PRO A 506 9.44 -26.11 -17.28
N ASP A 507 9.47 -27.06 -16.35
CA ASP A 507 8.46 -27.21 -15.28
C ASP A 507 8.81 -26.49 -13.97
N ALA A 508 9.78 -25.57 -13.98
CA ALA A 508 10.32 -24.97 -12.74
C ALA A 508 9.27 -24.22 -11.91
N SER A 509 8.47 -23.32 -12.50
CA SER A 509 7.36 -22.65 -11.80
C SER A 509 6.35 -23.63 -11.22
N ARG A 510 6.02 -24.69 -11.98
CA ARG A 510 5.13 -25.75 -11.50
C ARG A 510 5.69 -26.45 -10.25
N ASP A 511 6.96 -26.82 -10.27
CA ASP A 511 7.59 -27.52 -9.14
C ASP A 511 7.66 -26.60 -7.90
N ILE A 512 8.01 -25.33 -8.07
CA ILE A 512 7.98 -24.30 -7.00
C ILE A 512 6.57 -24.18 -6.40
N ALA A 513 5.54 -24.09 -7.24
CA ALA A 513 4.16 -24.01 -6.81
C ALA A 513 3.73 -25.28 -6.02
N LEU A 514 4.12 -26.46 -6.50
CA LEU A 514 3.83 -27.73 -5.82
C LEU A 514 4.55 -27.84 -4.46
N GLU A 515 5.77 -27.33 -4.34
CA GLU A 515 6.50 -27.25 -3.07
C GLU A 515 5.76 -26.39 -2.05
N LEU A 516 5.30 -25.19 -2.45
CA LEU A 516 4.50 -24.32 -1.60
C LEU A 516 3.16 -24.96 -1.22
N ILE A 517 2.43 -25.54 -2.16
CA ILE A 517 1.15 -26.23 -1.90
C ILE A 517 1.35 -27.37 -0.90
N SER A 518 2.39 -28.17 -1.08
CA SER A 518 2.75 -29.25 -0.17
C SER A 518 3.09 -28.72 1.24
N HIS A 519 3.79 -27.58 1.32
CA HIS A 519 4.07 -26.90 2.58
C HIS A 519 2.79 -26.38 3.24
N ALA A 520 1.91 -25.72 2.50
CA ALA A 520 0.63 -25.20 2.95
C ALA A 520 -0.28 -26.30 3.52
N GLN A 521 -0.28 -27.49 2.90
CA GLN A 521 -1.00 -28.66 3.43
C GLN A 521 -0.40 -29.15 4.76
N ARG A 522 0.93 -29.15 4.92
CA ARG A 522 1.59 -29.52 6.19
C ARG A 522 1.29 -28.54 7.31
N LEU A 523 1.23 -27.25 7.00
CA LEU A 523 0.84 -26.20 7.95
C LEU A 523 -0.66 -26.25 8.30
N GLY A 524 -1.46 -27.01 7.55
CA GLY A 524 -2.90 -27.13 7.76
C GLY A 524 -3.72 -25.94 7.22
N VAL A 525 -3.10 -25.03 6.46
CA VAL A 525 -3.79 -23.85 5.91
C VAL A 525 -4.49 -24.13 4.57
N LEU A 526 -4.10 -25.20 3.87
CA LEU A 526 -4.70 -25.60 2.61
C LEU A 526 -5.18 -27.05 2.66
N LYS A 527 -6.41 -27.28 2.19
CA LYS A 527 -6.95 -28.60 1.89
C LYS A 527 -7.28 -28.67 0.40
N LEU A 528 -6.58 -29.53 -0.32
CA LEU A 528 -6.93 -29.83 -1.71
C LEU A 528 -8.26 -30.60 -1.76
N VAL A 529 -9.13 -30.16 -2.66
CA VAL A 529 -10.39 -30.82 -2.97
C VAL A 529 -10.38 -31.32 -4.41
N ASP A 530 -11.18 -32.35 -4.70
CA ASP A 530 -11.26 -33.01 -6.02
C ASP A 530 -12.01 -32.17 -7.07
#